data_AF-A0A7X9E630-F1
#
_entry.id   AF-A0A7X9E630-F1
#
_cell.length_a   1.000
_cell.length_b   1.000
_cell.length_c   1.000
_cell.angle_alpha   90.00
_cell.angle_beta   90.00
_cell.angle_gamma   90.00
#
_symmetry.space_group_name_H-M   'P 1'
#
loop_
_entity.id
_entity.type
_entity.pdbx_description
1 polymer ?
#
loop_
_entity_poly.entity_id
_entity_poly.type
_entity_poly.pdbx_seq_one_letter_code
_entity_poly.pdbx_strand_id
1 'polypeptide(L)'
;MKNLTPTQIVKELDKYIIGQNDAKRAVAIALRNRWRRQQVEEGIKEEIMPNNIILIGPTGVGKTEISRRLAKLSGAPFIKVEASKYTEVGYVGRDVESMIRDLTELAVSMVRSEKTLSVQEKADR
;
A
#
# COMPACT_ATOMS: atom_id res chain seq x y z
N MET A 1 7.26 3.58 9.88
CA MET A 1 6.15 4.41 9.35
C MET A 1 6.12 5.71 10.12
N LYS A 2 5.92 6.87 9.47
CA LYS A 2 5.55 8.09 10.22
C LYS A 2 4.26 7.76 10.98
N ASN A 3 4.21 8.06 12.28
CA ASN A 3 3.07 7.78 13.17
C ASN A 3 1.87 8.69 12.85
N LEU A 4 1.40 8.68 11.61
CA LEU A 4 0.33 9.54 11.14
C LEU A 4 -0.99 9.15 11.80
N THR A 5 -1.75 10.16 12.22
CA THR A 5 -3.14 9.97 12.63
C THR A 5 -4.04 9.83 11.39
N PRO A 6 -5.24 9.22 11.51
CA PRO A 6 -6.18 9.14 10.40
C PRO A 6 -6.45 10.51 9.75
N THR A 7 -6.60 11.56 10.55
CA THR A 7 -6.83 12.94 10.05
C THR A 7 -5.65 13.45 9.23
N GLN A 8 -4.41 13.17 9.65
CA GLN A 8 -3.22 13.54 8.88
C GLN A 8 -3.12 12.78 7.57
N ILE A 9 -3.48 11.48 7.56
CA ILE A 9 -3.51 10.68 6.32
C ILE A 9 -4.54 11.25 5.35
N VAL A 10 -5.75 11.56 5.81
CA VAL A 10 -6.80 12.18 4.97
C VAL A 10 -6.31 13.51 4.39
N LYS A 11 -5.75 14.40 5.22
CA LYS A 11 -5.20 15.69 4.78
C LYS A 11 -4.10 15.53 3.72
N GLU A 12 -3.30 14.49 3.82
CA GLU A 12 -2.26 14.21 2.84
C GLU A 12 -2.84 13.66 1.53
N LEU A 13 -3.88 12.83 1.60
CA LEU A 13 -4.62 12.36 0.41
C LEU A 13 -5.40 13.51 -0.27
N ASP A 14 -5.89 14.49 0.49
CA ASP A 14 -6.60 15.66 -0.04
C ASP A 14 -5.76 16.50 -1.01
N LYS A 15 -4.43 16.47 -0.89
CA LYS A 15 -3.52 17.16 -1.82
C LYS A 15 -3.56 16.60 -3.25
N TYR A 16 -4.04 15.38 -3.43
CA TYR A 16 -3.96 14.64 -4.70
C TYR A 16 -5.30 14.13 -5.20
N ILE A 17 -6.25 13.88 -4.31
CA ILE A 17 -7.56 13.33 -4.64
C ILE A 17 -8.62 14.35 -4.20
N ILE A 18 -9.48 14.78 -5.12
CA ILE A 18 -10.58 15.70 -4.79
C ILE A 18 -11.83 14.88 -4.41
N GLY A 19 -12.50 15.26 -3.32
CA GLY A 19 -13.69 14.55 -2.82
C GLY A 19 -13.37 13.16 -2.24
N GLN A 20 -14.28 12.19 -2.42
CA GLN A 20 -14.10 10.79 -1.95
C GLN A 20 -13.82 10.65 -0.44
N ASN A 21 -14.46 11.48 0.38
CA ASN A 21 -14.17 11.62 1.81
C ASN A 21 -14.29 10.28 2.57
N ASP A 22 -15.30 9.47 2.25
CA ASP A 22 -15.50 8.18 2.93
C ASP A 22 -14.43 7.16 2.55
N ALA A 23 -14.05 7.10 1.27
CA ALA A 23 -12.94 6.25 0.83
C ALA A 23 -11.63 6.65 1.50
N LYS A 24 -11.31 7.96 1.57
CA LYS A 24 -10.13 8.48 2.27
C LYS A 24 -10.14 8.13 3.76
N ARG A 25 -11.28 8.29 4.43
CA ARG A 25 -11.44 7.93 5.84
C ARG A 25 -11.23 6.43 6.06
N ALA A 26 -11.84 5.59 5.24
CA ALA A 26 -11.73 4.14 5.33
C ALA A 26 -10.28 3.66 5.19
N VAL A 27 -9.55 4.16 4.17
CA VAL A 27 -8.14 3.79 3.97
C VAL A 27 -7.23 4.33 5.07
N ALA A 28 -7.52 5.52 5.61
CA ALA A 28 -6.77 6.09 6.72
C ALA A 28 -6.91 5.27 8.01
N ILE A 29 -8.12 4.78 8.30
CA ILE A 29 -8.37 3.88 9.43
C ILE A 29 -7.66 2.54 9.23
N ALA A 30 -7.75 1.94 8.04
CA ALA A 30 -7.08 0.68 7.75
C ALA A 30 -5.55 0.78 7.93
N LEU A 31 -4.94 1.87 7.45
CA LEU A 31 -3.50 2.11 7.66
C LEU A 31 -3.17 2.33 9.15
N ARG A 32 -4.00 3.09 9.88
CA ARG A 32 -3.81 3.28 11.32
C ARG A 32 -3.95 1.98 12.12
N ASN A 33 -4.85 1.10 11.72
CA ASN A 33 -5.04 -0.20 12.36
C ASN A 33 -3.81 -1.10 12.17
N ARG A 34 -3.10 -1.00 11.03
CA ARG A 34 -1.80 -1.68 10.86
C ARG A 34 -0.75 -1.20 11.86
N TRP A 35 -0.70 0.11 12.11
CA TRP A 35 0.17 0.66 13.14
C TRP A 35 -0.23 0.21 14.55
N ARG A 36 -1.54 0.25 14.88
CA ARG A 36 -2.05 -0.23 16.18
C ARG A 36 -1.72 -1.70 16.43
N ARG A 37 -1.84 -2.55 15.40
CA ARG A 37 -1.44 -3.97 15.46
C ARG A 37 0.05 -4.15 15.80
N GLN A 38 0.92 -3.21 15.45
CA GLN A 38 2.34 -3.28 15.83
C GLN A 38 2.59 -2.90 17.30
N GLN A 39 1.59 -2.33 17.99
CA GLN A 39 1.70 -1.87 19.38
C GLN A 39 1.08 -2.85 20.39
N VAL A 40 0.46 -3.94 19.94
CA VAL A 40 -0.11 -4.96 20.84
C VAL A 40 0.92 -6.06 21.12
N GLU A 41 0.68 -6.81 22.20
CA GLU A 41 1.48 -7.98 22.56
C GLU A 41 1.45 -9.07 21.48
N GLU A 42 2.52 -9.86 21.41
CA GLU A 42 2.77 -10.79 20.30
C GLU A 42 1.67 -11.84 20.12
N GLY A 43 1.14 -12.40 21.21
CA GLY A 43 0.03 -13.37 21.15
C GLY A 43 -1.24 -12.78 20.53
N ILE A 44 -1.59 -11.53 20.86
CA ILE A 44 -2.77 -10.85 20.31
C ILE A 44 -2.52 -10.41 18.86
N LYS A 45 -1.28 -10.07 18.52
CA LYS A 45 -0.90 -9.56 17.20
C LYS A 45 -1.18 -10.55 16.06
N GLU A 46 -1.07 -11.85 16.32
CA GLU A 46 -1.34 -12.91 15.35
C GLU A 46 -2.84 -13.06 15.07
N GLU A 47 -3.69 -12.83 16.07
CA GLU A 47 -5.15 -12.92 15.94
C GLU A 47 -5.76 -11.74 15.17
N ILE A 48 -5.07 -10.59 15.14
CA ILE A 48 -5.57 -9.40 14.43
C ILE A 48 -5.30 -9.51 12.93
N MET A 49 -6.35 -9.85 12.17
CA MET A 49 -6.30 -9.84 10.70
C MET A 49 -6.25 -8.43 10.11
N PRO A 50 -5.56 -8.23 8.97
CA PRO A 50 -5.61 -6.97 8.24
C PRO A 50 -7.02 -6.64 7.75
N ASN A 51 -7.42 -5.37 7.90
CA ASN A 51 -8.66 -4.86 7.31
C ASN A 51 -8.45 -4.61 5.81
N ASN A 52 -8.86 -5.56 4.98
CA ASN A 52 -8.88 -5.40 3.53
C ASN A 52 -9.99 -4.42 3.12
N ILE A 53 -9.81 -3.77 1.96
CA ILE A 53 -10.69 -2.67 1.52
C ILE A 53 -11.21 -2.99 0.13
N ILE A 54 -12.52 -2.87 -0.06
CA ILE A 54 -13.18 -2.94 -1.36
C ILE A 54 -13.64 -1.52 -1.72
N LEU A 55 -13.12 -0.97 -2.81
CA LEU A 55 -13.52 0.34 -3.33
C LEU A 55 -14.52 0.16 -4.47
N ILE A 56 -15.75 0.64 -4.28
CA ILE A 56 -16.84 0.52 -5.25
C ILE A 56 -17.13 1.88 -5.86
N GLY A 57 -17.22 1.95 -7.19
CA GLY A 57 -17.55 3.17 -7.92
C GLY A 57 -17.14 3.12 -9.39
N PRO A 58 -17.53 4.11 -10.22
CA PRO A 58 -17.22 4.14 -11.65
C PRO A 58 -15.73 4.36 -11.93
N THR A 59 -15.29 4.15 -13.16
CA THR A 59 -13.90 4.45 -13.57
C THR A 59 -13.60 5.95 -13.44
N GLY A 60 -12.33 6.30 -13.28
CA GLY A 60 -11.90 7.72 -13.23
C GLY A 60 -12.09 8.46 -11.90
N VAL A 61 -12.86 7.95 -10.93
CA VAL A 61 -13.11 8.67 -9.66
C VAL A 61 -11.97 8.65 -8.62
N GLY A 62 -10.81 8.11 -8.98
CA GLY A 62 -9.62 8.12 -8.11
C GLY A 62 -9.41 6.88 -7.23
N LYS A 63 -10.13 5.77 -7.43
CA LYS A 63 -9.95 4.52 -6.67
C LYS A 63 -8.49 4.04 -6.64
N THR A 64 -7.88 3.92 -7.82
CA THR A 64 -6.47 3.49 -7.95
C THR A 64 -5.50 4.52 -7.39
N GLU A 65 -5.84 5.81 -7.50
CA GLU A 65 -4.98 6.90 -7.02
C GLU A 65 -4.94 6.94 -5.49
N ILE A 66 -6.08 6.70 -4.82
CA ILE A 66 -6.14 6.53 -3.36
C ILE A 66 -5.16 5.44 -2.91
N SER A 67 -5.22 4.24 -3.51
CA SER A 67 -4.33 3.14 -3.15
C SER A 67 -2.85 3.44 -3.43
N ARG A 68 -2.55 4.03 -4.59
CA ARG A 68 -1.19 4.42 -4.98
C ARG A 68 -0.59 5.46 -4.02
N ARG A 69 -1.38 6.49 -3.65
CA ARG A 69 -0.94 7.53 -2.71
C ARG A 69 -0.75 6.97 -1.32
N LEU A 70 -1.65 6.11 -0.85
CA LEU A 70 -1.52 5.44 0.45
C LEU A 70 -0.23 4.63 0.56
N ALA A 71 0.14 3.90 -0.49
CA ALA A 71 1.40 3.16 -0.52
C ALA A 71 2.62 4.09 -0.47
N LYS A 72 2.61 5.17 -1.25
CA LYS A 72 3.67 6.19 -1.22
C LYS A 72 3.82 6.82 0.17
N LEU A 73 2.72 7.12 0.85
CA LEU A 73 2.73 7.71 2.18
C LEU A 73 3.23 6.77 3.28
N SER A 74 2.95 5.48 3.13
CA SER A 74 3.42 4.45 4.05
C SER A 74 4.83 3.94 3.75
N GLY A 75 5.41 4.33 2.61
CA GLY A 75 6.67 3.78 2.11
C GLY A 75 6.55 2.29 1.75
N ALA A 76 5.36 1.82 1.43
CA ALA A 76 5.09 0.42 1.15
C ALA A 76 5.28 0.10 -0.34
N PRO A 77 5.75 -1.11 -0.68
CA PRO A 77 5.73 -1.59 -2.05
C PRO A 77 4.28 -1.68 -2.57
N PHE A 78 4.09 -1.37 -3.85
CA PHE A 78 2.76 -1.28 -4.45
C PHE A 78 2.74 -1.86 -5.86
N ILE A 79 1.75 -2.71 -6.12
CA ILE A 79 1.49 -3.27 -7.44
C ILE A 79 0.02 -3.08 -7.81
N LYS A 80 -0.24 -2.79 -9.09
CA LYS A 80 -1.59 -2.77 -9.67
C LYS A 80 -1.75 -4.01 -10.53
N VAL A 81 -2.75 -4.82 -10.22
CA VAL A 81 -3.06 -6.06 -10.95
C VAL A 81 -4.52 -6.01 -11.43
N GLU A 82 -4.79 -6.61 -12.59
CA GLU A 82 -6.13 -6.76 -13.15
C GLU A 82 -6.60 -8.20 -12.96
N ALA A 83 -7.70 -8.39 -12.23
CA ALA A 83 -8.18 -9.72 -11.85
C ALA A 83 -8.57 -10.60 -13.06
N SER A 84 -9.10 -9.99 -14.13
CA SER A 84 -9.49 -10.70 -15.34
C SER A 84 -8.33 -11.44 -16.02
N LYS A 85 -7.08 -11.02 -15.78
CA LYS A 85 -5.87 -11.68 -16.31
C LYS A 85 -5.65 -13.09 -15.74
N TYR A 86 -6.34 -13.44 -14.66
CA TYR A 86 -6.25 -14.77 -14.02
C TYR A 86 -7.45 -15.66 -14.32
N THR A 87 -8.47 -15.13 -15.00
CA THR A 87 -9.71 -15.86 -15.32
C THR A 87 -9.89 -16.11 -16.82
N GLU A 88 -9.07 -15.48 -17.67
CA GLU A 88 -9.21 -15.59 -19.13
C GLU A 88 -8.79 -16.99 -19.59
N VAL A 89 -9.77 -17.73 -20.12
CA VAL A 89 -9.68 -19.13 -20.55
C VAL A 89 -8.57 -19.26 -21.59
N GLY A 90 -7.43 -19.86 -21.23
CA GLY A 90 -6.44 -20.32 -22.20
C GLY A 90 -5.01 -19.78 -22.09
N TYR A 91 -4.63 -19.02 -21.07
CA TYR A 91 -3.21 -18.68 -20.87
C TYR A 91 -2.61 -19.46 -19.69
N VAL A 92 -1.71 -20.39 -20.02
CA VAL A 92 -0.89 -21.21 -19.10
C VAL A 92 0.15 -20.35 -18.32
N GLY A 93 0.01 -19.02 -18.28
CA GLY A 93 1.15 -18.12 -18.03
C GLY A 93 1.08 -17.15 -16.85
N ARG A 94 -0.09 -16.82 -16.29
CA ARG A 94 -0.17 -15.92 -15.11
C ARG A 94 -0.76 -16.63 -13.90
N ASP A 95 0.15 -17.10 -13.09
CA ASP A 95 -0.10 -17.65 -11.76
C ASP A 95 -0.38 -16.54 -10.75
N VAL A 96 -1.35 -16.75 -9.85
CA VAL A 96 -1.69 -15.81 -8.77
C VAL A 96 -0.50 -15.52 -7.86
N GLU A 97 0.43 -16.47 -7.70
CA GLU A 97 1.66 -16.24 -6.94
C GLU A 97 2.56 -15.19 -7.59
N SER A 98 2.42 -14.92 -8.89
CA SER A 98 3.15 -13.84 -9.56
C SER A 98 2.89 -12.48 -8.91
N MET A 99 1.68 -12.26 -8.36
CA MET A 99 1.35 -11.00 -7.68
C MET A 99 2.26 -10.76 -6.47
N ILE A 100 2.58 -11.83 -5.73
CA ILE A 100 3.43 -11.77 -4.55
C ILE A 100 4.91 -11.67 -4.95
N ARG A 101 5.32 -12.41 -6.00
CA ARG A 101 6.68 -12.31 -6.57
C ARG A 101 6.99 -10.88 -7.03
N ASP A 102 6.14 -10.30 -7.87
CA ASP A 102 6.31 -8.94 -8.38
C ASP A 102 6.33 -7.90 -7.24
N LEU A 103 5.45 -8.05 -6.23
CA LEU A 103 5.45 -7.17 -5.05
C LEU A 103 6.76 -7.27 -4.25
N THR A 104 7.31 -8.48 -4.14
CA THR A 104 8.56 -8.75 -3.41
C THR A 104 9.77 -8.17 -4.13
N GLU A 105 9.84 -8.35 -5.46
CA GLU A 105 10.89 -7.74 -6.28
C GLU A 105 10.89 -6.22 -6.17
N LEU A 106 9.71 -5.59 -6.19
CA LEU A 106 9.58 -4.15 -5.95
C LEU A 106 10.09 -3.76 -4.56
N ALA A 107 9.76 -4.52 -3.51
CA ALA A 107 10.23 -4.25 -2.16
C ALA A 107 11.77 -4.33 -2.06
N VAL A 108 12.37 -5.37 -2.65
CA VAL A 108 13.84 -5.54 -2.68
C VAL A 108 14.51 -4.38 -3.42
N SER A 109 13.97 -3.99 -4.58
CA SER A 109 14.47 -2.86 -5.37
C SER A 109 14.40 -1.53 -4.60
N MET A 110 13.29 -1.30 -3.88
CA MET A 110 13.12 -0.12 -3.02
C MET A 110 14.18 -0.06 -1.92
N VAL A 111 14.38 -1.15 -1.18
CA VAL A 111 15.38 -1.21 -0.10
C VAL A 111 16.80 -1.07 -0.65
N ARG A 112 17.10 -1.72 -1.78
CA ARG A 112 18.42 -1.61 -2.42
C ARG A 112 18.74 -0.15 -2.80
N SER A 113 17.77 0.56 -3.38
CA SER A 113 17.91 1.97 -3.75
C SER A 113 18.14 2.86 -2.52
N GLU A 114 17.39 2.64 -1.45
CA GLU A 114 17.56 3.37 -0.17
C GLU A 114 18.96 3.14 0.42
N LYS A 115 19.43 1.89 0.43
CA LYS A 115 20.76 1.53 0.95
C LYS A 115 21.89 2.15 0.12
N THR A 116 21.81 2.09 -1.21
CA THR A 116 22.81 2.71 -2.09
C THR A 116 22.94 4.20 -1.81
N LEU A 117 21.82 4.93 -1.71
CA LEU A 117 21.83 6.36 -1.38
C LEU A 117 22.48 6.64 -0.02
N SER A 118 22.17 5.83 1.00
CA SER A 118 22.74 6.00 2.35
C SER A 118 24.25 5.78 2.44
N VAL A 119 24.84 5.01 1.52
CA VAL A 119 26.29 4.78 1.44
C VAL A 119 26.96 5.89 0.63
N GLN A 120 26.32 6.35 -0.45
CA GLN A 120 26.82 7.48 -1.25
C GLN A 120 26.98 8.75 -0.38
N GLU A 121 25.98 9.08 0.44
CA GLU A 121 26.06 10.22 1.38
C GLU A 121 27.20 10.11 2.40
N LYS A 122 27.64 8.89 2.72
CA LYS A 122 28.79 8.64 3.62
C LYS A 122 30.13 8.68 2.89
N ALA A 123 30.14 8.37 1.59
CA ALA A 123 31.35 8.39 0.77
C ALA A 123 31.69 9.83 0.31
N ASP A 124 30.68 10.69 0.16
CA ASP A 124 30.84 12.09 -0.25
C ASP A 124 31.15 13.03 0.94
N ARG A 125 31.28 12.50 2.17
CA ARG A 125 31.69 13.22 3.40
C ARG A 125 33.09 12.81 3.83
#